data_AF-A0A6J4PIY3-F1
#
_entry.id   AF-A0A6J4PIY3-F1
#
_cell.length_a   1.000
_cell.length_b   1.000
_cell.length_c   1.000
_cell.angle_alpha   90.00
_cell.angle_beta   90.00
_cell.angle_gamma   90.00
#
_symmetry.space_group_name_H-M   'P 1'
#
loop_
_entity.id
_entity.type
_entity.pdbx_description
1 polymer ?
#
loop_
_entity_poly.entity_id
_entity_poly.type
_entity_poly.pdbx_seq_one_letter_code
_entity_poly.pdbx_strand_id
1 'polypeptide(L)'
;MARLGERVRDAVEDFGGDGGAEQFKIDARDFLSARERGGTTGTRIEQQTAALSEAAEIVNRSFPTVDPSGRFINAISPVVIPNRQSLFWRLMPIGMLAVFVFLGVVVTIALSQVSGVGALGLALFGPHLWLLLVGLAAFTWWRQSVVMVPDGCRAVITRFGKLEEVVGAGRKLLFNPWKQVSYIVNTTREYPYNAPIRQAPTSSRVNASVDLFLQFRIEEPAEFIFTVGGVKGFADKLENAISEVTRALIYEQRAEDIYDLVGESTQKFLDSLNEQFLPAVRFTNANITHAEPSSQEYRMDLAAPEMVRVAKEAYTYEYELRLRKEQDEGELRGELASLRETRSAISAEIATYQAQIDTARERETNRANASARERMVEAESTANANASLLEAQALDIRAVSSAAAPEILEYRFQQDVLEKLSGVADSLPQVVQIGAGGAGGDEAVDFLEISRRMIGTGDEPLFTPEDMQAIRNRMEEIRARIRDRAREIEGLSDGHATQSGEELPEHPVAEAATEDRVEEIRQSVTDEAVKERVERLGHDEQPGANGEEA
;
A
#
# COMPACT_ATOMS: atom_id res chain seq x y z
N MET A 1 27.21 26.16 1.67
CA MET A 1 26.80 26.89 0.44
C MET A 1 27.50 28.25 0.28
N ALA A 2 27.69 29.07 1.32
CA ALA A 2 28.34 30.38 1.19
C ALA A 2 29.83 30.35 0.75
N ARG A 3 30.60 29.32 1.12
CA ARG A 3 32.04 29.21 0.78
C ARG A 3 32.35 28.71 -0.63
N LEU A 4 31.35 28.23 -1.37
CA LEU A 4 31.55 27.75 -2.75
C LEU A 4 31.45 28.91 -3.76
N GLY A 5 30.61 29.91 -3.48
CA GLY A 5 30.46 31.10 -4.32
C GLY A 5 31.68 32.01 -4.31
N GLU A 6 32.44 32.01 -3.22
CA GLU A 6 33.64 32.86 -3.06
C GLU A 6 34.83 32.31 -3.87
N ARG A 7 35.01 30.98 -3.91
CA ARG A 7 36.06 30.32 -4.71
C ARG A 7 35.82 30.38 -6.22
N VAL A 8 34.56 30.42 -6.65
CA VAL A 8 34.23 30.58 -8.08
C VAL A 8 34.49 32.02 -8.53
N ARG A 9 34.36 32.99 -7.63
CA ARG A 9 34.57 34.42 -7.92
C ARG A 9 36.06 34.75 -8.05
N ASP A 10 36.90 34.22 -7.16
CA ASP A 10 38.36 34.34 -7.25
C ASP A 10 38.93 33.63 -8.49
N ALA A 11 38.36 32.49 -8.90
CA ALA A 11 38.82 31.78 -10.09
C ALA A 11 38.45 32.47 -11.41
N VAL A 12 37.47 33.38 -11.40
CA VAL A 12 37.06 34.14 -12.59
C VAL A 12 37.83 35.46 -12.71
N GLU A 13 38.33 36.02 -11.60
CA GLU A 13 39.18 37.21 -11.62
C GLU A 13 40.60 36.93 -12.15
N ASP A 14 41.13 35.71 -11.97
CA ASP A 14 42.49 35.33 -12.40
C ASP A 14 42.61 35.04 -13.92
N PHE A 15 41.49 34.93 -14.64
CA PHE A 15 41.46 34.77 -16.11
C PHE A 15 41.23 36.09 -16.87
N GLY A 16 41.12 37.23 -16.17
CA GLY A 16 40.81 38.55 -16.74
C GLY A 16 42.01 39.31 -17.28
N GLY A 17 42.77 38.71 -18.20
CA GLY A 17 43.82 39.39 -18.97
C GLY A 17 43.31 39.93 -20.30
N ASP A 18 43.15 41.25 -20.38
CA ASP A 18 43.13 42.11 -21.57
C ASP A 18 41.94 42.01 -22.58
N GLY A 19 41.19 43.11 -22.68
CA GLY A 19 40.51 43.58 -23.90
C GLY A 19 39.25 42.88 -24.45
N GLY A 20 38.95 41.63 -24.08
CA GLY A 20 37.88 40.84 -24.74
C GLY A 20 36.59 40.60 -23.94
N ALA A 21 36.56 40.96 -22.66
CA ALA A 21 35.60 40.39 -21.70
C ALA A 21 34.28 41.17 -21.50
N GLU A 22 34.02 42.24 -22.25
CA GLU A 22 32.71 42.92 -22.16
C GLU A 22 31.60 42.19 -22.94
N GLN A 23 31.95 41.26 -23.85
CA GLN A 23 30.98 40.63 -24.75
C GLN A 23 30.34 39.33 -24.21
N PHE A 24 30.80 38.81 -23.07
CA PHE A 24 30.33 37.55 -22.47
C PHE A 24 30.06 37.67 -20.96
N LYS A 25 29.35 38.72 -20.52
CA LYS A 25 28.67 38.66 -19.22
C LYS A 25 27.41 37.81 -19.36
N ILE A 26 27.59 36.52 -19.11
CA ILE A 26 26.50 35.56 -19.00
C ILE A 26 25.70 35.90 -17.73
N ASP A 27 24.56 36.58 -17.88
CA ASP A 27 23.69 36.89 -16.74
C ASP A 27 22.95 35.61 -16.31
N ALA A 28 23.09 35.21 -15.05
CA ALA A 28 22.44 34.02 -14.50
C ALA A 28 20.90 34.08 -14.66
N ARG A 29 20.34 35.28 -14.82
CA ARG A 29 18.91 35.54 -15.03
C ARG A 29 18.41 35.12 -16.41
N ASP A 30 19.29 35.02 -17.41
CA ASP A 30 18.93 34.61 -18.77
C ASP A 30 18.64 33.10 -18.87
N PHE A 31 19.07 32.30 -17.88
CA PHE A 31 18.81 30.85 -17.82
C PHE A 31 17.57 30.47 -17.03
N LEU A 32 16.87 31.43 -16.42
CA LEU A 32 15.64 31.13 -15.70
C LEU A 32 14.61 30.54 -16.66
N SER A 33 14.00 29.43 -16.28
CA SER A 33 12.97 28.79 -17.11
C SER A 33 11.71 29.67 -17.18
N ALA A 34 10.91 29.55 -18.25
CA ALA A 34 9.67 30.33 -18.41
C ALA A 34 8.69 30.15 -17.23
N ARG A 35 8.76 29.00 -16.54
CA ARG A 35 7.98 28.67 -15.34
C ARG A 35 8.51 29.40 -14.10
N GLU A 36 9.83 29.46 -13.91
CA GLU A 36 10.46 30.19 -12.79
C GLU A 36 10.34 31.71 -12.93
N ARG A 37 10.17 32.22 -14.16
CA ARG A 37 9.94 33.64 -14.45
C ARG A 37 8.51 34.14 -14.14
N GLY A 38 7.62 33.28 -13.62
CA GLY A 38 6.28 33.68 -13.16
C GLY A 38 5.28 34.01 -14.26
N GLY A 39 5.52 33.54 -15.49
CA GLY A 39 4.73 33.90 -16.67
C GLY A 39 5.09 35.30 -17.18
N THR A 40 5.35 35.43 -18.48
CA THR A 40 5.65 36.72 -19.10
C THR A 40 4.34 37.50 -19.25
N THR A 41 4.13 38.47 -18.37
CA THR A 41 2.88 39.26 -18.29
C THR A 41 2.66 40.21 -19.47
N GLY A 42 3.65 40.39 -20.35
CA GLY A 42 3.51 41.23 -21.54
C GLY A 42 4.64 41.03 -22.56
N THR A 43 4.38 41.50 -23.77
CA THR A 43 5.36 41.53 -24.86
C THR A 43 5.72 42.98 -25.19
N ARG A 44 7.01 43.28 -25.35
CA ARG A 44 7.49 44.58 -25.82
C ARG A 44 8.08 44.42 -27.21
N ILE A 45 7.73 45.33 -28.11
CA ILE A 45 8.29 45.34 -29.46
C ILE A 45 9.44 46.35 -29.44
N GLU A 46 10.66 45.90 -29.70
CA GLU A 46 11.85 46.74 -29.70
C GLU A 46 12.53 46.72 -31.06
N GLN A 47 13.28 47.77 -31.36
CA GLN A 47 14.12 47.83 -32.54
C GLN A 47 15.58 47.66 -32.13
N GLN A 48 16.26 46.67 -32.69
CA GLN A 48 17.67 46.42 -32.40
C GLN A 48 18.56 46.79 -33.59
N THR A 49 19.75 47.31 -33.26
CA THR A 49 20.83 47.54 -34.23
C THR A 49 21.77 46.35 -34.22
N ALA A 50 22.05 45.75 -35.38
CA ALA A 50 22.93 44.58 -35.45
C ALA A 50 23.76 44.52 -36.72
N ALA A 51 24.76 43.64 -36.76
CA ALA A 51 25.44 43.33 -38.02
C ALA A 51 24.48 42.62 -38.98
N LEU A 52 24.68 42.80 -40.29
CA LEU A 52 23.86 42.18 -41.32
C LEU A 52 23.81 40.64 -41.21
N SER A 53 24.90 40.03 -40.72
CA SER A 53 25.02 38.59 -40.48
C SER A 53 24.19 38.11 -39.29
N GLU A 54 24.02 38.95 -38.26
CA GLU A 54 23.28 38.65 -37.03
C GLU A 54 21.80 39.03 -37.12
N ALA A 55 21.45 39.87 -38.11
CA ALA A 55 20.08 40.34 -38.32
C ALA A 55 19.08 39.19 -38.49
N ALA A 56 19.48 38.07 -39.11
CA ALA A 56 18.62 36.90 -39.25
C ALA A 56 18.30 36.26 -37.89
N GLU A 57 19.29 36.14 -37.01
CA GLU A 57 19.11 35.54 -35.69
C GLU A 57 18.23 36.43 -34.81
N ILE A 58 18.52 37.73 -34.76
CA ILE A 58 17.81 38.68 -33.91
C ILE A 58 16.35 38.80 -34.30
N VAL A 59 16.04 38.82 -35.61
CA VAL A 59 14.65 38.87 -36.07
C VAL A 59 13.90 37.55 -35.80
N ASN A 60 14.63 36.43 -35.73
CA ASN A 60 14.07 35.11 -35.48
C ASN A 60 14.06 34.71 -33.99
N ARG A 61 14.60 35.54 -33.09
CA ARG A 61 14.66 35.27 -31.65
C ARG A 61 13.84 36.29 -30.85
N SER A 62 13.21 35.82 -29.78
CA SER A 62 12.63 36.68 -28.75
C SER A 62 13.57 36.70 -27.55
N PHE A 63 13.90 37.88 -27.05
CA PHE A 63 14.81 38.06 -25.91
C PHE A 63 14.00 38.38 -24.66
N PRO A 64 14.16 37.66 -23.55
CA PRO A 64 13.56 38.10 -22.29
C PRO A 64 14.29 39.36 -21.83
N THR A 65 13.54 40.44 -21.57
CA THR A 65 14.08 41.66 -20.98
C THR A 65 13.35 41.98 -19.68
N VAL A 66 13.98 42.74 -18.80
CA VAL A 66 13.40 43.14 -17.51
C VAL A 66 12.91 44.57 -17.64
N ASP A 67 11.64 44.78 -17.34
CA ASP A 67 11.03 46.10 -17.28
C ASP A 67 11.58 46.90 -16.08
N PRO A 68 11.56 48.26 -16.06
CA PRO A 68 12.00 49.04 -14.89
C PRO A 68 11.23 48.70 -13.60
N SER A 69 10.06 48.06 -13.71
CA SER A 69 9.26 47.52 -12.61
C SER A 69 9.75 46.17 -12.06
N GLY A 70 10.81 45.59 -12.62
CA GLY A 70 11.39 44.31 -12.19
C GLY A 70 10.68 43.07 -12.71
N ARG A 71 9.69 43.21 -13.62
CA ARG A 71 8.97 42.08 -14.25
C ARG A 71 9.65 41.63 -15.54
N PHE A 72 9.65 40.32 -15.81
CA PHE A 72 10.13 39.75 -17.06
C PHE A 72 9.09 39.92 -18.19
N ILE A 73 9.51 40.56 -19.28
CA ILE A 73 8.72 40.78 -20.49
C ILE A 73 9.45 40.19 -21.70
N ASN A 74 8.73 39.67 -22.69
CA ASN A 74 9.34 39.18 -23.91
C ASN A 74 9.57 40.35 -24.87
N ALA A 75 10.83 40.67 -25.17
CA ALA A 75 11.19 41.61 -26.22
C ALA A 75 11.26 40.88 -27.57
N ILE A 76 10.50 41.37 -28.54
CA ILE A 76 10.51 40.86 -29.91
C ILE A 76 11.03 41.96 -30.82
N SER A 77 11.97 41.63 -31.69
CA SER A 77 12.58 42.56 -32.64
C SER A 77 12.20 42.19 -34.08
N PRO A 78 11.03 42.64 -34.59
CA PRO A 78 10.61 42.31 -35.95
C PRO A 78 11.42 43.07 -37.02
N VAL A 79 12.13 44.14 -36.61
CA VAL A 79 12.94 44.99 -37.48
C VAL A 79 14.33 45.15 -36.91
N VAL A 80 15.33 44.85 -37.72
CA VAL A 80 16.74 45.14 -37.41
C VAL A 80 17.25 46.26 -38.28
N ILE A 81 17.90 47.24 -37.64
CA ILE A 81 18.67 48.27 -38.33
C ILE A 81 20.09 47.72 -38.48
N PRO A 82 20.58 47.47 -39.70
CA PRO A 82 21.96 47.05 -39.87
C PRO A 82 22.91 48.18 -39.47
N ASN A 83 23.99 47.83 -38.78
CA ASN A 83 25.01 48.80 -38.39
C ASN A 83 25.53 49.54 -39.62
N ARG A 84 25.45 50.87 -39.56
CA ARG A 84 25.98 51.73 -40.61
C ARG A 84 27.49 51.58 -40.66
N GLN A 85 28.00 50.83 -41.63
CA GLN A 85 29.41 50.90 -41.96
C GLN A 85 29.72 52.34 -42.35
N SER A 86 30.51 53.02 -41.52
CA SER A 86 30.84 54.42 -41.73
C SER A 86 31.33 54.63 -43.16
N LEU A 87 30.85 55.69 -43.82
CA LEU A 87 31.33 56.12 -45.13
C LEU A 87 32.86 56.24 -45.13
N PHE A 88 33.44 56.61 -43.99
CA PHE A 88 34.87 56.62 -43.75
C PHE A 88 35.52 55.25 -44.05
N TRP A 89 34.94 54.13 -43.56
CA TRP A 89 35.52 52.80 -43.75
C TRP A 89 35.37 52.29 -45.20
N ARG A 90 34.27 52.65 -45.88
CA ARG A 90 34.07 52.33 -47.31
C ARG A 90 35.01 53.13 -48.21
N LEU A 91 35.27 54.39 -47.87
CA LEU A 91 36.17 55.27 -48.61
C LEU A 91 37.63 55.14 -48.17
N MET A 92 37.91 54.51 -47.03
CA MET A 92 39.27 54.31 -46.51
C MET A 92 40.24 53.66 -47.51
N PRO A 93 39.90 52.56 -48.23
CA PRO A 93 40.83 52.01 -49.21
C PRO A 93 41.11 52.96 -50.38
N ILE A 94 40.10 53.75 -50.79
CA ILE A 94 40.24 54.76 -51.84
C ILE A 94 41.07 55.96 -51.35
N GLY A 95 40.84 56.41 -50.12
CA GLY A 95 41.61 57.47 -49.47
C GLY A 95 43.04 57.07 -49.17
N MET A 96 43.27 55.83 -48.71
CA MET A 96 44.59 55.25 -48.51
C MET A 96 45.32 55.13 -49.84
N LEU A 97 44.63 54.75 -50.92
CA LEU A 97 45.19 54.77 -52.27
C LEU A 97 45.59 56.19 -52.68
N ALA A 98 44.75 57.20 -52.43
CA ALA A 98 45.08 58.59 -52.74
C ALA A 98 46.29 59.11 -51.94
N VAL A 99 46.38 58.79 -50.64
CA VAL A 99 47.53 59.14 -49.79
C VAL A 99 48.79 58.40 -50.23
N PHE A 100 48.68 57.12 -50.57
CA PHE A 100 49.80 56.32 -51.07
C PHE A 100 50.27 56.81 -52.44
N VAL A 101 49.36 57.26 -53.31
CA VAL A 101 49.68 57.93 -54.58
C VAL A 101 50.45 59.23 -54.31
N PHE A 102 49.95 60.07 -53.40
CA PHE A 102 50.64 61.31 -53.04
C PHE A 102 52.04 61.04 -52.48
N LEU A 103 52.17 60.08 -51.56
CA LEU A 103 53.44 59.73 -50.93
C LEU A 103 54.40 59.07 -51.94
N GLY A 104 53.91 58.17 -52.79
CA GLY A 104 54.70 57.51 -53.84
C GLY A 104 55.24 58.50 -54.87
N VAL A 105 54.44 59.50 -55.28
CA VAL A 105 54.89 60.58 -56.16
C VAL A 105 55.96 61.43 -55.49
N VAL A 106 55.75 61.84 -54.22
CA VAL A 106 56.74 62.62 -53.46
C VAL A 106 58.06 61.87 -53.28
N VAL A 107 58.00 60.59 -52.91
CA VAL A 107 59.19 59.73 -52.74
C VAL A 107 59.91 59.51 -54.07
N THR A 108 59.17 59.27 -55.16
CA THR A 108 59.77 59.09 -56.50
C THR A 108 60.48 60.37 -56.96
N ILE A 109 59.87 61.54 -56.75
CA ILE A 109 60.49 62.83 -57.05
C ILE A 109 61.74 63.04 -56.20
N ALA A 110 61.69 62.76 -54.89
CA ALA A 110 62.84 62.91 -54.00
C ALA A 110 64.00 61.96 -54.34
N LEU A 111 63.72 60.68 -54.63
CA LEU A 111 64.73 59.69 -54.99
C LEU A 111 65.31 59.90 -56.40
N SER A 112 64.55 60.52 -57.31
CA SER A 112 65.03 60.83 -58.67
C SER A 112 66.18 61.85 -58.70
N GLN A 113 66.36 62.62 -57.62
CA GLN A 113 67.47 63.58 -57.46
C GLN A 113 68.78 62.90 -57.01
N VAL A 114 68.74 61.62 -56.61
CA VAL A 114 69.91 60.86 -56.15
C VAL A 114 70.37 59.93 -57.28
N SER A 115 71.58 60.18 -57.79
CA SER A 115 72.17 59.42 -58.90
C SER A 115 72.34 57.94 -58.55
N GLY A 116 71.85 57.05 -59.42
CA GLY A 116 71.90 55.59 -59.25
C GLY A 116 70.73 54.96 -58.49
N VAL A 117 69.96 55.73 -57.71
CA VAL A 117 68.82 55.22 -56.91
C VAL A 117 67.47 55.45 -57.60
N GLY A 118 67.39 56.34 -58.60
CA GLY A 118 66.16 56.63 -59.34
C GLY A 118 65.50 55.41 -60.01
N ALA A 119 66.29 54.43 -60.46
CA ALA A 119 65.77 53.18 -61.04
C ALA A 119 65.04 52.31 -59.99
N LEU A 120 65.48 52.35 -58.72
CA LEU A 120 64.81 51.65 -57.62
C LEU A 120 63.47 52.32 -57.28
N GLY A 121 63.39 53.65 -57.33
CA GLY A 121 62.14 54.39 -57.12
C GLY A 121 61.07 54.02 -58.15
N LEU A 122 61.44 53.91 -59.42
CA LEU A 122 60.53 53.54 -60.51
C LEU A 122 60.20 52.04 -60.54
N ALA A 123 61.10 51.18 -60.04
CA ALA A 123 60.85 49.75 -59.86
C ALA A 123 59.96 49.45 -58.65
N LEU A 124 60.07 50.20 -57.56
CA LEU A 124 59.23 50.04 -56.36
C LEU A 124 57.87 50.73 -56.52
N PHE A 125 57.79 51.88 -57.19
CA PHE A 125 56.56 52.67 -57.39
C PHE A 125 56.14 52.76 -58.87
N GLY A 126 56.43 51.72 -59.65
CA GLY A 126 56.14 51.67 -61.09
C GLY A 126 54.66 51.44 -61.42
N PRO A 127 54.30 51.47 -62.73
CA PRO A 127 52.92 51.30 -63.19
C PRO A 127 52.30 49.95 -62.82
N HIS A 128 53.11 48.93 -62.56
CA HIS A 128 52.67 47.61 -62.09
C HIS A 128 52.07 47.67 -60.67
N LEU A 129 52.65 48.45 -59.76
CA LEU A 129 52.12 48.64 -58.42
C LEU A 129 50.83 49.45 -58.47
N TRP A 130 50.73 50.40 -59.40
CA TRP A 130 49.51 51.18 -59.64
C TRP A 130 48.35 50.32 -60.15
N LEU A 131 48.59 49.43 -61.13
CA LEU A 131 47.61 48.45 -61.59
C LEU A 131 47.17 47.50 -60.45
N LEU A 132 48.11 47.07 -59.60
CA LEU A 132 47.82 46.24 -58.44
C LEU A 132 46.93 46.99 -57.43
N LEU A 133 47.24 48.25 -57.11
CA LEU A 133 46.45 49.06 -56.18
C LEU A 133 45.06 49.38 -56.71
N VAL A 134 44.93 49.73 -58.00
CA VAL A 134 43.62 49.95 -58.63
C VAL A 134 42.83 48.65 -58.66
N GLY A 135 43.47 47.52 -58.97
CA GLY A 135 42.86 46.20 -58.89
C GLY A 135 42.39 45.86 -57.48
N LEU A 136 43.19 46.16 -56.46
CA LEU A 136 42.86 45.91 -55.06
C LEU A 136 41.76 46.86 -54.54
N ALA A 137 41.76 48.12 -54.98
CA ALA A 137 40.70 49.08 -54.68
C ALA A 137 39.37 48.68 -55.35
N ALA A 138 39.41 48.27 -56.62
CA ALA A 138 38.24 47.77 -57.32
C ALA A 138 37.72 46.45 -56.71
N PHE A 139 38.63 45.55 -56.33
CA PHE A 139 38.27 44.29 -55.67
C PHE A 139 37.69 44.50 -54.28
N THR A 140 38.26 45.40 -53.47
CA THR A 140 37.72 45.73 -52.14
C THR A 140 36.38 46.44 -52.25
N TRP A 141 36.22 47.35 -53.21
CA TRP A 141 34.93 48.01 -53.49
C TRP A 141 33.86 47.00 -53.96
N TRP A 142 34.20 46.10 -54.88
CA TRP A 142 33.28 45.06 -55.33
C TRP A 142 32.89 44.14 -54.16
N ARG A 143 33.87 43.64 -53.39
CA ARG A 143 33.60 42.78 -52.23
C ARG A 143 32.70 43.47 -51.19
N GLN A 144 32.87 44.77 -50.97
CA GLN A 144 32.03 45.55 -50.06
C GLN A 144 30.64 45.88 -50.64
N SER A 145 30.47 45.85 -51.96
CA SER A 145 29.20 46.13 -52.64
C SER A 145 28.22 44.95 -52.63
N VAL A 146 28.68 43.75 -52.26
CA VAL A 146 27.84 42.55 -52.16
C VAL A 146 27.22 42.49 -50.76
N VAL A 147 25.89 42.52 -50.69
CA VAL A 147 25.13 42.42 -49.45
C VAL A 147 24.23 41.19 -49.54
N MET A 148 24.23 40.39 -48.47
CA MET A 148 23.39 39.20 -48.35
C MET A 148 22.16 39.53 -47.51
N VAL A 149 20.97 39.45 -48.10
CA VAL A 149 19.71 39.51 -47.37
C VAL A 149 19.36 38.09 -46.93
N PRO A 150 19.13 37.85 -45.63
CA PRO A 150 18.76 36.53 -45.12
C PRO A 150 17.43 36.00 -45.69
N ASP A 151 17.25 34.69 -45.68
CA ASP A 151 16.02 34.04 -46.13
C ASP A 151 14.82 34.40 -45.25
N GLY A 152 13.64 34.58 -45.85
CA GLY A 152 12.41 35.03 -45.17
C GLY A 152 12.38 36.53 -44.80
N CYS A 153 13.51 37.21 -44.95
CA CYS A 153 13.64 38.65 -44.71
C CYS A 153 13.53 39.45 -46.01
N ARG A 154 12.97 40.65 -45.91
CA ARG A 154 13.03 41.70 -46.93
C ARG A 154 13.88 42.85 -46.42
N ALA A 155 14.71 43.37 -47.30
CA ALA A 155 15.57 44.51 -47.02
C ALA A 155 14.98 45.77 -47.64
N VAL A 156 14.85 46.82 -46.84
CA VAL A 156 14.44 48.15 -47.29
C VAL A 156 15.70 48.95 -47.62
N ILE A 157 15.91 49.21 -48.90
CA ILE A 157 17.04 49.99 -49.40
C ILE A 157 16.62 51.44 -49.51
N THR A 158 17.40 52.31 -48.88
CA THR A 158 17.18 53.75 -48.97
C THR A 158 18.40 54.46 -49.54
N ARG A 159 18.12 55.59 -50.18
CA ARG A 159 19.12 56.54 -50.66
C ARG A 159 18.83 57.89 -50.02
N PHE A 160 19.75 58.38 -49.19
CA PHE A 160 19.57 59.62 -48.40
C PHE A 160 18.23 59.65 -47.63
N GLY A 161 17.80 58.52 -47.09
CA GLY A 161 16.55 58.40 -46.32
C GLY A 161 15.27 58.27 -47.16
N LYS A 162 15.35 58.36 -48.50
CA LYS A 162 14.22 58.05 -49.39
C LYS A 162 14.21 56.57 -49.73
N LEU A 163 13.02 55.95 -49.71
CA LEU A 163 12.81 54.59 -50.18
C LEU A 163 13.15 54.51 -51.67
N GLU A 164 13.99 53.55 -52.05
CA GLU A 164 14.33 53.30 -53.46
C GLU A 164 13.79 51.96 -53.94
N GLU A 165 14.05 50.88 -53.17
CA GLU A 165 13.65 49.52 -53.54
C GLU A 165 13.46 48.68 -52.27
N VAL A 166 12.45 47.81 -52.27
CA VAL A 166 12.31 46.72 -51.29
C VAL A 166 12.79 45.44 -51.98
N VAL A 167 13.82 44.81 -51.43
CA VAL A 167 14.44 43.63 -52.04
C VAL A 167 14.18 42.39 -51.18
N GLY A 168 13.84 41.28 -51.84
CA GLY A 168 13.65 39.98 -51.19
C GLY A 168 14.97 39.32 -50.75
N ALA A 169 14.85 38.10 -50.21
CA ALA A 169 15.99 37.29 -49.79
C ALA A 169 16.98 37.03 -50.93
N GLY A 170 18.27 36.98 -50.60
CA GLY A 170 19.35 36.66 -51.53
C GLY A 170 20.48 37.69 -51.60
N ARG A 171 21.42 37.44 -52.50
CA ARG A 171 22.59 38.31 -52.72
C ARG A 171 22.24 39.44 -53.67
N LYS A 172 22.31 40.69 -53.22
CA LYS A 172 22.09 41.88 -54.05
C LYS A 172 23.37 42.72 -54.10
N LEU A 173 23.69 43.18 -55.29
CA LEU A 173 24.80 44.10 -55.54
C LEU A 173 24.32 45.54 -55.39
N LEU A 174 24.84 46.23 -54.38
CA LEU A 174 24.65 47.67 -54.18
C LEU A 174 25.89 48.40 -54.73
N PHE A 175 25.91 48.64 -56.04
CA PHE A 175 27.05 49.29 -56.70
C PHE A 175 27.24 50.76 -56.29
N ASN A 176 26.14 51.42 -55.91
CA ASN A 176 26.15 52.83 -55.58
C ASN A 176 26.46 53.04 -54.07
N PRO A 177 27.52 53.78 -53.71
CA PRO A 177 27.92 53.99 -52.30
C PRO A 177 26.91 54.77 -51.46
N TRP A 178 25.99 55.51 -52.09
CA TRP A 178 24.92 56.24 -51.39
C TRP A 178 23.68 55.40 -51.11
N LYS A 179 23.62 54.16 -51.63
CA LYS A 179 22.57 53.21 -51.28
C LYS A 179 22.97 52.44 -50.05
N GLN A 180 22.04 52.29 -49.12
CA GLN A 180 22.25 51.49 -47.92
C GLN A 180 20.99 50.69 -47.59
N VAL A 181 21.20 49.50 -47.04
CA VAL A 181 20.13 48.78 -46.36
C VAL A 181 19.88 49.51 -45.05
N SER A 182 18.68 50.05 -44.87
CA SER A 182 18.33 50.78 -43.64
C SER A 182 17.55 49.91 -42.67
N TYR A 183 16.78 48.95 -43.17
CA TYR A 183 15.95 48.06 -42.35
C TYR A 183 15.91 46.67 -42.96
N ILE A 184 15.97 45.66 -42.10
CA ILE A 184 15.70 44.26 -42.44
C ILE A 184 14.49 43.83 -41.63
N VAL A 185 13.50 43.28 -42.32
CA VAL A 185 12.21 42.89 -41.74
C VAL A 185 11.89 41.47 -42.16
N ASN A 186 11.54 40.60 -41.23
CA ASN A 186 11.03 39.27 -41.59
C ASN A 186 9.53 39.36 -41.87
N THR A 187 9.16 38.93 -43.07
CA THR A 187 7.78 38.99 -43.58
C THR A 187 7.05 37.64 -43.52
N THR A 188 7.80 36.56 -43.37
CA THR A 188 7.28 35.18 -43.29
C THR A 188 6.89 34.75 -41.89
N ARG A 189 7.54 35.31 -40.87
CA ARG A 189 7.33 34.94 -39.47
C ARG A 189 6.12 35.67 -38.89
N GLU A 190 5.35 34.94 -38.09
CA GLU A 190 4.32 35.48 -37.22
C GLU A 190 4.88 35.75 -35.83
N TYR A 191 4.62 36.94 -35.32
CA TYR A 191 5.08 37.41 -34.02
C TYR A 191 3.94 37.34 -33.01
N PRO A 192 4.13 36.57 -31.92
CA PRO A 192 3.17 36.55 -30.82
C PRO A 192 3.26 37.85 -30.01
N TYR A 193 2.14 38.44 -29.68
CA TYR A 193 2.03 39.65 -28.88
C TYR A 193 0.99 39.44 -27.79
N ASN A 194 1.45 39.41 -26.54
CA ASN A 194 0.58 39.42 -25.38
C ASN A 194 0.27 40.87 -25.00
N ALA A 195 -0.97 41.29 -25.20
CA ALA A 195 -1.44 42.62 -24.88
C ALA A 195 -1.69 42.76 -23.37
N PRO A 196 -1.37 43.92 -22.77
CA PRO A 196 -1.61 44.14 -21.34
C PRO A 196 -3.11 44.19 -21.03
N ILE A 197 -3.45 43.80 -19.80
CA ILE A 197 -4.82 43.81 -19.25
C ILE A 197 -5.46 45.18 -19.43
N ARG A 198 -6.62 45.25 -20.09
CA ARG A 198 -7.42 46.47 -20.22
C ARG A 198 -8.74 46.36 -19.50
N GLN A 199 -9.12 47.46 -18.83
CA GLN A 199 -10.36 47.57 -18.07
C GLN A 199 -11.31 48.54 -18.74
N ALA A 200 -12.56 48.11 -18.93
CA ALA A 200 -13.63 48.95 -19.47
C ALA A 200 -14.99 48.58 -18.83
N PRO A 201 -15.96 49.50 -18.83
CA PRO A 201 -17.32 49.19 -18.41
C PRO A 201 -18.02 48.30 -19.43
N THR A 202 -18.76 47.30 -18.97
CA THR A 202 -19.67 46.48 -19.79
C THR A 202 -20.99 47.21 -20.06
N SER A 203 -21.85 46.65 -20.92
CA SER A 203 -23.23 47.13 -21.10
C SER A 203 -24.02 47.19 -19.77
N SER A 204 -23.72 46.29 -18.84
CA SER A 204 -24.28 46.24 -17.48
C SER A 204 -23.67 47.28 -16.51
N ARG A 205 -22.76 48.15 -16.98
CA ARG A 205 -22.02 49.15 -16.20
C ARG A 205 -21.10 48.58 -15.10
N VAL A 206 -20.73 47.30 -15.19
CA VAL A 206 -19.71 46.69 -14.35
C VAL A 206 -18.39 46.71 -15.11
N ASN A 207 -17.31 47.12 -14.46
CA ASN A 207 -15.98 47.09 -15.08
C ASN A 207 -15.54 45.63 -15.29
N ALA A 208 -15.01 45.32 -16.45
CA ALA A 208 -14.42 44.02 -16.79
C ALA A 208 -12.99 44.20 -17.27
N SER A 209 -12.14 43.22 -16.96
CA SER A 209 -10.77 43.12 -17.44
C SER A 209 -10.65 41.99 -18.46
N VAL A 210 -10.01 42.28 -19.60
CA VAL A 210 -9.78 41.30 -20.67
C VAL A 210 -8.31 41.32 -21.08
N ASP A 211 -7.76 40.11 -21.23
CA ASP A 211 -6.40 39.85 -21.67
C ASP A 211 -6.42 39.22 -23.06
N LEU A 212 -5.63 39.78 -23.97
CA LEU A 212 -5.63 39.38 -25.37
C LEU A 212 -4.26 38.90 -25.81
N PHE A 213 -4.26 37.79 -26.54
CA PHE A 213 -3.11 37.24 -27.22
C PHE A 213 -3.30 37.37 -28.73
N LEU A 214 -2.37 38.03 -29.39
CA LEU A 214 -2.44 38.36 -30.81
C LEU A 214 -1.23 37.78 -31.54
N GLN A 215 -1.42 37.41 -32.79
CA GLN A 215 -0.34 37.02 -33.70
C GLN A 215 -0.40 37.89 -34.94
N PHE A 216 0.70 38.59 -35.22
CA PHE A 216 0.80 39.49 -36.36
C PHE A 216 2.00 39.17 -37.23
N ARG A 217 1.90 39.46 -38.51
CA ARG A 217 3.01 39.39 -39.46
C ARG A 217 3.06 40.66 -40.30
N ILE A 218 4.27 41.01 -40.72
CA ILE A 218 4.48 42.19 -41.56
C ILE A 218 4.30 41.77 -43.03
N GLU A 219 3.34 42.38 -43.73
CA GLU A 219 3.11 42.12 -45.16
C GLU A 219 4.00 43.00 -46.03
N GLU A 220 3.89 44.32 -45.84
CA GLU A 220 4.63 45.30 -46.64
C GLU A 220 5.63 46.09 -45.76
N PRO A 221 6.94 45.77 -45.84
CA PRO A 221 7.97 46.43 -45.05
C PRO A 221 8.09 47.93 -45.31
N ALA A 222 7.83 48.39 -46.54
CA ALA A 222 7.91 49.81 -46.86
C ALA A 222 6.87 50.63 -46.08
N GLU A 223 5.62 50.20 -46.14
CA GLU A 223 4.51 50.85 -45.43
C GLU A 223 4.73 50.79 -43.91
N PHE A 224 5.12 49.62 -43.38
CA PHE A 224 5.41 49.48 -41.95
C PHE A 224 6.43 50.50 -41.42
N ILE A 225 7.53 50.72 -42.15
CA ILE A 225 8.58 51.63 -41.70
C ILE A 225 8.19 53.10 -41.90
N PHE A 226 7.63 53.45 -43.06
CA PHE A 226 7.47 54.86 -43.45
C PHE A 226 6.09 55.45 -43.11
N THR A 227 5.01 54.66 -43.10
CA THR A 227 3.66 55.16 -42.78
C THR A 227 3.25 54.90 -41.35
N VAL A 228 3.56 53.70 -40.82
CA VAL A 228 3.26 53.37 -39.41
C VAL A 228 4.33 53.91 -38.44
N GLY A 229 5.53 54.22 -38.93
CA GLY A 229 6.63 54.77 -38.12
C GLY A 229 7.55 53.70 -37.51
N GLY A 230 7.66 52.55 -38.17
CA GLY A 230 8.49 51.42 -37.75
C GLY A 230 7.98 50.79 -36.46
N VAL A 231 8.90 50.25 -35.65
CA VAL A 231 8.54 49.45 -34.46
C VAL A 231 7.85 50.28 -33.38
N LYS A 232 8.38 51.46 -33.07
CA LYS A 232 7.84 52.31 -32.01
C LYS A 232 6.45 52.85 -32.37
N GLY A 233 6.31 53.40 -33.57
CA GLY A 233 5.02 53.93 -34.04
C GLY A 233 3.97 52.82 -34.15
N PHE A 234 4.36 51.62 -34.58
CA PHE A 234 3.48 50.47 -34.59
C PHE A 234 3.04 50.06 -33.19
N ALA A 235 3.96 49.95 -32.23
CA ALA A 235 3.62 49.57 -30.86
C ALA A 235 2.64 50.57 -30.22
N ASP A 236 2.90 51.88 -30.35
CA ASP A 236 2.03 52.93 -29.81
C ASP A 236 0.64 52.91 -30.49
N LYS A 237 0.60 52.73 -31.82
CA LYS A 237 -0.67 52.63 -32.56
C LYS A 237 -1.43 51.36 -32.20
N LEU A 238 -0.74 50.22 -32.06
CA LEU A 238 -1.31 48.93 -31.67
C LEU A 238 -1.90 49.00 -30.27
N GLU A 239 -1.20 49.61 -29.32
CA GLU A 239 -1.69 49.78 -27.95
C GLU A 239 -2.99 50.60 -27.91
N ASN A 240 -3.04 51.69 -28.67
CA ASN A 240 -4.23 52.52 -28.79
C ASN A 240 -5.38 51.79 -29.49
N ALA A 241 -5.10 51.10 -30.59
CA ALA A 241 -6.06 50.32 -31.34
C ALA A 241 -6.68 49.20 -30.51
N ILE A 242 -5.85 48.38 -29.85
CA ILE A 242 -6.32 47.33 -28.94
C ILE A 242 -7.17 47.95 -27.84
N SER A 243 -6.73 49.06 -27.24
CA SER A 243 -7.50 49.74 -26.20
C SER A 243 -8.89 50.18 -26.67
N GLU A 244 -9.01 50.69 -27.90
CA GLU A 244 -10.28 51.10 -28.51
C GLU A 244 -11.16 49.90 -28.87
N VAL A 245 -10.63 48.91 -29.58
CA VAL A 245 -11.40 47.75 -30.04
C VAL A 245 -11.78 46.85 -28.86
N THR A 246 -10.89 46.63 -27.88
CA THR A 246 -11.21 45.88 -26.66
C THR A 246 -12.26 46.62 -25.83
N ARG A 247 -12.24 47.96 -25.76
CA ARG A 247 -13.32 48.72 -25.11
C ARG A 247 -14.64 48.51 -25.83
N ALA A 248 -14.67 48.62 -27.15
CA ALA A 248 -15.88 48.38 -27.95
C ALA A 248 -16.45 46.97 -27.71
N LEU A 249 -15.57 45.96 -27.69
CA LEU A 249 -15.92 44.58 -27.39
C LEU A 249 -16.54 44.43 -25.98
N ILE A 250 -15.89 45.00 -24.95
CA ILE A 250 -16.40 44.93 -23.58
C ILE A 250 -17.74 45.67 -23.44
N TYR A 251 -17.91 46.81 -24.12
CA TYR A 251 -19.15 47.58 -24.09
C TYR A 251 -20.35 46.85 -24.68
N GLU A 252 -20.14 46.06 -25.74
CA GLU A 252 -21.21 45.26 -26.38
C GLU A 252 -21.67 44.10 -25.49
N GLN A 253 -20.76 43.58 -24.66
CA GLN A 253 -21.02 42.40 -23.85
C GLN A 253 -21.69 42.73 -22.51
N ARG A 254 -22.49 41.78 -22.02
CA ARG A 254 -23.11 41.83 -20.68
C ARG A 254 -22.12 41.29 -19.66
N ALA A 255 -22.20 41.78 -18.42
CA ALA A 255 -21.26 41.36 -17.38
C ALA A 255 -21.33 39.86 -17.02
N GLU A 256 -22.48 39.21 -17.25
CA GLU A 256 -22.66 37.77 -17.06
C GLU A 256 -21.99 36.93 -18.17
N ASP A 257 -21.96 37.46 -19.40
CA ASP A 257 -21.44 36.78 -20.60
C ASP A 257 -19.92 37.01 -20.80
N ILE A 258 -19.25 37.73 -19.88
CA ILE A 258 -17.82 38.05 -20.01
C ILE A 258 -16.94 36.80 -19.95
N TYR A 259 -17.33 35.77 -19.18
CA TYR A 259 -16.57 34.53 -19.12
C TYR A 259 -16.67 33.72 -20.43
N ASP A 260 -17.77 33.88 -21.18
CA ASP A 260 -18.01 33.18 -22.44
C ASP A 260 -17.18 33.73 -23.61
N LEU A 261 -16.63 34.95 -23.45
CA LEU A 261 -15.66 35.52 -24.39
C LEU A 261 -14.40 34.67 -24.54
N VAL A 262 -14.06 33.87 -23.52
CA VAL A 262 -12.90 32.98 -23.55
C VAL A 262 -13.21 31.78 -24.45
N GLY A 263 -12.70 31.83 -25.68
CA GLY A 263 -12.94 30.79 -26.70
C GLY A 263 -14.02 31.14 -27.71
N GLU A 264 -14.69 32.29 -27.58
CA GLU A 264 -15.56 32.83 -28.63
C GLU A 264 -14.73 33.26 -29.86
N SER A 265 -15.34 33.24 -31.04
CA SER A 265 -14.67 33.63 -32.28
C SER A 265 -14.33 35.12 -32.30
N THR A 266 -13.05 35.45 -32.06
CA THR A 266 -12.49 36.82 -32.12
C THR A 266 -12.34 37.35 -33.56
N GLN A 267 -13.08 36.83 -34.54
CA GLN A 267 -12.90 37.16 -35.96
C GLN A 267 -13.27 38.61 -36.28
N LYS A 268 -14.40 39.12 -35.76
CA LYS A 268 -14.82 40.52 -35.95
C LYS A 268 -13.80 41.52 -35.39
N PHE A 269 -13.17 41.14 -34.28
CA PHE A 269 -12.10 41.90 -33.65
C PHE A 269 -10.84 41.89 -34.52
N LEU A 270 -10.46 40.73 -35.06
CA LEU A 270 -9.35 40.61 -36.02
C LEU A 270 -9.58 41.44 -37.28
N ASP A 271 -10.80 41.43 -37.83
CA ASP A 271 -11.13 42.17 -39.04
C ASP A 271 -11.04 43.69 -38.81
N SER A 272 -11.54 44.18 -37.67
CA SER A 272 -11.40 45.59 -37.25
C SER A 272 -9.93 46.02 -37.12
N LEU A 273 -9.08 45.17 -36.53
CA LEU A 273 -7.65 45.44 -36.46
C LEU A 273 -7.01 45.40 -37.86
N ASN A 274 -7.33 44.42 -38.69
CA ASN A 274 -6.79 44.33 -40.04
C ASN A 274 -7.16 45.55 -40.90
N GLU A 275 -8.38 46.10 -40.77
CA GLU A 275 -8.78 47.32 -41.48
C GLU A 275 -7.89 48.52 -41.14
N GLN A 276 -7.44 48.65 -39.89
CA GLN A 276 -6.65 49.80 -39.43
C GLN A 276 -5.14 49.70 -39.74
N PHE A 277 -4.62 48.48 -39.93
CA PHE A 277 -3.19 48.21 -40.08
C PHE A 277 -2.79 47.70 -41.46
N LEU A 278 -3.73 47.26 -42.30
CA LEU A 278 -3.44 46.97 -43.70
C LEU A 278 -3.17 48.27 -44.48
N PRO A 279 -2.22 48.26 -45.43
CA PRO A 279 -1.45 47.12 -45.95
C PRO A 279 -0.15 46.78 -45.19
N ALA A 280 0.18 47.48 -44.10
CA ALA A 280 1.48 47.34 -43.43
C ALA A 280 1.62 46.02 -42.64
N VAL A 281 0.63 45.70 -41.81
CA VAL A 281 0.63 44.53 -40.91
C VAL A 281 -0.68 43.78 -41.06
N ARG A 282 -0.60 42.45 -41.06
CA ARG A 282 -1.75 41.55 -41.00
C ARG A 282 -1.74 40.80 -39.67
N PHE A 283 -2.86 40.80 -38.98
CA PHE A 283 -3.14 39.95 -37.84
C PHE A 283 -3.72 38.62 -38.34
N THR A 284 -3.06 37.52 -38.00
CA THR A 284 -3.49 36.16 -38.39
C THR A 284 -4.45 35.58 -37.37
N ASN A 285 -4.17 35.77 -36.08
CA ASN A 285 -4.91 35.15 -35.00
C ASN A 285 -5.03 36.08 -33.79
N ALA A 286 -6.19 36.03 -33.13
CA ALA A 286 -6.48 36.71 -31.87
C ALA A 286 -7.24 35.74 -30.98
N ASN A 287 -6.75 35.57 -29.75
CA ASN A 287 -7.40 34.78 -28.74
C ASN A 287 -7.52 35.58 -27.45
N ILE A 288 -8.65 35.45 -26.77
CA ILE A 288 -8.87 36.03 -25.45
C ILE A 288 -8.41 35.00 -24.42
N THR A 289 -7.35 35.31 -23.67
CA THR A 289 -6.75 34.36 -22.73
C THR A 289 -7.44 34.37 -21.38
N HIS A 290 -7.91 35.53 -20.95
CA HIS A 290 -8.54 35.71 -19.65
C HIS A 290 -9.56 36.84 -19.75
N ALA A 291 -10.75 36.63 -19.19
CA ALA A 291 -11.79 37.63 -19.10
C ALA A 291 -12.54 37.47 -17.78
N GLU A 292 -12.62 38.53 -16.99
CA GLU A 292 -13.39 38.51 -15.75
C GLU A 292 -13.95 39.90 -15.40
N PRO A 293 -15.10 39.96 -14.71
CA PRO A 293 -15.56 41.18 -14.07
C PRO A 293 -14.53 41.64 -13.02
N SER A 294 -14.16 42.93 -13.03
CA SER A 294 -13.14 43.46 -12.11
C SER A 294 -13.64 43.57 -10.66
N SER A 295 -14.96 43.59 -10.45
CA SER A 295 -15.57 43.65 -9.13
C SER A 295 -15.69 42.25 -8.50
N GLN A 296 -15.04 42.04 -7.36
CA GLN A 296 -15.07 40.77 -6.64
C GLN A 296 -16.48 40.37 -6.19
N GLU A 297 -17.30 41.31 -5.74
CA GLU A 297 -18.68 41.06 -5.30
C GLU A 297 -19.52 40.45 -6.44
N TYR A 298 -19.49 41.07 -7.62
CA TYR A 298 -20.21 40.58 -8.80
C TYR A 298 -19.72 39.20 -9.27
N ARG A 299 -18.43 38.88 -9.07
CA ARG A 299 -17.89 37.54 -9.35
C ARG A 299 -18.52 36.48 -8.44
N MET A 300 -18.75 36.83 -7.16
CA MET A 300 -19.40 35.93 -6.21
C MET A 300 -20.87 35.73 -6.56
N ASP A 301 -21.57 36.80 -6.95
CA ASP A 301 -22.97 36.71 -7.37
C ASP A 301 -23.16 35.88 -8.63
N LEU A 302 -22.26 36.01 -9.62
CA LEU A 302 -22.32 35.24 -10.86
C LEU A 302 -21.95 33.76 -10.64
N ALA A 303 -21.05 33.47 -9.69
CA ALA A 303 -20.68 32.10 -9.32
C ALA A 303 -21.68 31.45 -8.35
N ALA A 304 -22.53 32.22 -7.68
CA ALA A 304 -23.51 31.71 -6.71
C ALA A 304 -24.43 30.60 -7.24
N PRO A 305 -25.07 30.70 -8.43
CA PRO A 305 -25.94 29.64 -8.93
C PRO A 305 -25.18 28.33 -9.23
N GLU A 306 -23.95 28.43 -9.73
CA GLU A 306 -23.06 27.30 -9.96
C GLU A 306 -22.65 26.65 -8.63
N MET A 307 -22.27 27.45 -7.65
CA MET A 307 -21.97 26.96 -6.30
C MET A 307 -23.17 26.29 -5.63
N VAL A 308 -24.38 26.81 -5.83
CA VAL A 308 -25.62 26.19 -5.34
C VAL A 308 -25.91 24.88 -6.06
N ARG A 309 -25.66 24.79 -7.37
CA ARG A 309 -25.80 23.54 -8.13
C ARG A 309 -24.84 22.48 -7.62
N VAL A 310 -23.55 22.81 -7.52
CA VAL A 310 -22.51 21.91 -7.00
C VAL A 310 -22.80 21.52 -5.56
N ALA A 311 -23.24 22.45 -4.71
CA ALA A 311 -23.64 22.14 -3.35
C ALA A 311 -24.84 21.18 -3.31
N LYS A 312 -25.86 21.41 -4.13
CA LYS A 312 -27.03 20.51 -4.24
C LYS A 312 -26.60 19.12 -4.68
N GLU A 313 -25.74 19.01 -5.68
CA GLU A 313 -25.19 17.73 -6.16
C GLU A 313 -24.40 17.00 -5.06
N ALA A 314 -23.58 17.74 -4.30
CA ALA A 314 -22.87 17.20 -3.16
C ALA A 314 -23.84 16.71 -2.06
N TYR A 315 -24.87 17.49 -1.75
CA TYR A 315 -25.91 17.09 -0.79
C TYR A 315 -26.70 15.86 -1.25
N THR A 316 -27.04 15.75 -2.53
CA THR A 316 -27.73 14.56 -3.08
C THR A 316 -26.83 13.34 -2.98
N TYR A 317 -25.55 13.48 -3.31
CA TYR A 317 -24.59 12.38 -3.22
C TYR A 317 -24.38 11.92 -1.76
N GLU A 318 -24.26 12.87 -0.82
CA GLU A 318 -24.19 12.55 0.60
C GLU A 318 -25.45 11.84 1.10
N TYR A 319 -26.62 12.25 0.63
CA TYR A 319 -27.89 11.62 0.98
C TYR A 319 -27.99 10.19 0.45
N GLU A 320 -27.64 9.96 -0.82
CA GLU A 320 -27.59 8.62 -1.43
C GLU A 320 -26.60 7.71 -0.70
N LEU A 321 -25.42 8.23 -0.36
CA LEU A 321 -24.43 7.48 0.40
C LEU A 321 -24.93 7.12 1.80
N ARG A 322 -25.65 8.03 2.46
CA ARG A 322 -26.25 7.77 3.78
C ARG A 322 -27.32 6.69 3.69
N LEU A 323 -28.17 6.73 2.67
CA LEU A 323 -29.20 5.71 2.46
C LEU A 323 -28.58 4.33 2.23
N ARG A 324 -27.52 4.23 1.42
CA ARG A 324 -26.78 2.98 1.23
C ARG A 324 -26.19 2.47 2.54
N LYS A 325 -25.55 3.33 3.32
CA LYS A 325 -25.01 2.95 4.64
C LYS A 325 -26.09 2.44 5.59
N GLU A 326 -27.26 3.08 5.63
CA GLU A 326 -28.38 2.63 6.47
C GLU A 326 -28.92 1.27 6.00
N GLN A 327 -28.98 1.02 4.70
CA GLN A 327 -29.34 -0.28 4.12
C GLN A 327 -28.31 -1.35 4.47
N ASP A 328 -27.03 -1.10 4.20
CA ASP A 328 -25.92 -2.01 4.50
C ASP A 328 -25.88 -2.35 6.00
N GLU A 329 -26.04 -1.35 6.89
CA GLU A 329 -26.12 -1.59 8.33
C GLU A 329 -27.36 -2.40 8.73
N GLY A 330 -28.48 -2.21 8.04
CA GLY A 330 -29.69 -3.01 8.22
C GLY A 330 -29.48 -4.47 7.83
N GLU A 331 -28.89 -4.70 6.66
CA GLU A 331 -28.54 -6.03 6.15
C GLU A 331 -27.54 -6.74 7.07
N LEU A 332 -26.45 -6.06 7.45
CA LEU A 332 -25.46 -6.59 8.40
C LEU A 332 -26.06 -6.93 9.77
N ARG A 333 -27.03 -6.14 10.27
CA ARG A 333 -27.75 -6.48 11.50
C ARG A 333 -28.63 -7.71 11.32
N GLY A 334 -29.26 -7.86 10.16
CA GLY A 334 -30.02 -9.05 9.77
C GLY A 334 -29.15 -10.30 9.72
N GLU A 335 -28.02 -10.24 9.03
CA GLU A 335 -27.03 -11.32 8.97
C GLU A 335 -26.45 -11.66 10.34
N LEU A 336 -26.16 -10.66 11.18
CA LEU A 336 -25.68 -10.91 12.54
C LEU A 336 -26.73 -11.63 13.39
N ALA A 337 -28.01 -11.30 13.21
CA ALA A 337 -29.11 -11.98 13.89
C ALA A 337 -29.26 -13.43 13.41
N SER A 338 -29.22 -13.68 12.10
CA SER A 338 -29.30 -15.03 11.53
C SER A 338 -28.10 -15.90 11.94
N LEU A 339 -26.90 -15.33 12.00
CA LEU A 339 -25.71 -16.02 12.51
C LEU A 339 -25.82 -16.35 14.00
N ARG A 340 -26.40 -15.46 14.81
CA ARG A 340 -26.65 -15.72 16.24
C ARG A 340 -27.69 -16.80 16.44
N GLU A 341 -28.76 -16.82 15.64
CA GLU A 341 -29.75 -17.88 15.64
C GLU A 341 -29.13 -19.22 15.27
N THR A 342 -28.38 -19.27 14.16
CA THR A 342 -27.66 -20.47 13.70
C THR A 342 -26.68 -20.97 14.78
N ARG A 343 -25.92 -20.07 15.39
CA ARG A 343 -25.01 -20.43 16.51
C ARG A 343 -25.78 -20.97 17.71
N SER A 344 -26.92 -20.37 18.05
CA SER A 344 -27.78 -20.81 19.15
C SER A 344 -28.32 -22.23 18.88
N ALA A 345 -28.81 -22.49 17.66
CA ALA A 345 -29.28 -23.81 17.24
C ALA A 345 -28.16 -24.87 17.33
N ILE A 346 -26.97 -24.58 16.78
CA ILE A 346 -25.81 -25.49 16.88
C ILE A 346 -25.42 -25.73 18.35
N SER A 347 -25.44 -24.69 19.19
CA SER A 347 -25.11 -24.86 20.61
C SER A 347 -26.12 -25.73 21.36
N ALA A 348 -27.41 -25.61 21.04
CA ALA A 348 -28.45 -26.46 21.59
C ALA A 348 -28.28 -27.91 21.12
N GLU A 349 -27.96 -28.11 19.84
CA GLU A 349 -27.69 -29.43 19.27
C GLU A 349 -26.48 -30.10 19.95
N ILE A 350 -25.36 -29.39 20.11
CA ILE A 350 -24.19 -29.87 20.85
C ILE A 350 -24.57 -30.29 22.28
N ALA A 351 -25.36 -29.48 22.99
CA ALA A 351 -25.81 -29.81 24.35
C ALA A 351 -26.69 -31.07 24.37
N THR A 352 -27.57 -31.24 23.38
CA THR A 352 -28.38 -32.47 23.27
C THR A 352 -27.52 -33.71 23.00
N TYR A 353 -26.52 -33.61 22.12
CA TYR A 353 -25.59 -34.71 21.86
C TYR A 353 -24.72 -35.04 23.08
N GLN A 354 -24.24 -34.04 23.81
CA GLN A 354 -23.51 -34.25 25.07
C GLN A 354 -24.37 -34.99 26.10
N ALA A 355 -25.62 -34.58 26.30
CA ALA A 355 -26.54 -35.27 27.19
C ALA A 355 -26.81 -36.73 26.74
N GLN A 356 -26.93 -36.98 25.43
CA GLN A 356 -27.07 -38.34 24.90
C GLN A 356 -25.83 -39.20 25.15
N ILE A 357 -24.63 -38.63 24.96
CA ILE A 357 -23.36 -39.33 25.22
C ILE A 357 -23.22 -39.63 26.72
N ASP A 358 -23.52 -38.68 27.59
CA ASP A 358 -23.42 -38.85 29.04
C ASP A 358 -24.40 -39.92 29.55
N THR A 359 -25.64 -39.90 29.07
CA THR A 359 -26.64 -40.92 29.43
C THR A 359 -26.30 -42.30 28.85
N ALA A 360 -25.74 -42.38 27.63
CA ALA A 360 -25.27 -43.64 27.06
C ALA A 360 -24.09 -44.19 27.88
N ARG A 361 -23.10 -43.34 28.20
CA ARG A 361 -21.95 -43.69 29.02
C ARG A 361 -22.36 -44.16 30.41
N GLU A 362 -23.27 -43.45 31.08
CA GLU A 362 -23.78 -43.83 32.40
C GLU A 362 -24.53 -45.16 32.34
N ARG A 363 -25.31 -45.42 31.28
CA ARG A 363 -25.97 -46.73 31.09
C ARG A 363 -24.96 -47.84 30.88
N GLU A 364 -23.91 -47.63 30.09
CA GLU A 364 -22.86 -48.62 29.86
C GLU A 364 -22.06 -48.90 31.13
N THR A 365 -21.65 -47.88 31.89
CA THR A 365 -20.93 -48.06 33.15
C THR A 365 -21.80 -48.75 34.20
N ASN A 366 -23.08 -48.40 34.30
CA ASN A 366 -24.01 -49.06 35.20
C ASN A 366 -24.26 -50.53 34.80
N ARG A 367 -24.39 -50.83 33.50
CA ARG A 367 -24.50 -52.22 33.02
C ARG A 367 -23.23 -53.02 33.33
N ALA A 368 -22.06 -52.44 33.07
CA ALA A 368 -20.78 -53.08 33.37
C ALA A 368 -20.66 -53.36 34.88
N ASN A 369 -20.95 -52.37 35.73
CA ASN A 369 -20.92 -52.52 37.18
C ASN A 369 -21.94 -53.53 37.70
N ALA A 370 -23.15 -53.55 37.14
CA ALA A 370 -24.18 -54.55 37.49
C ALA A 370 -23.71 -55.96 37.13
N SER A 371 -23.19 -56.16 35.91
CA SER A 371 -22.66 -57.46 35.47
C SER A 371 -21.44 -57.92 36.30
N ALA A 372 -20.57 -56.99 36.68
CA ALA A 372 -19.43 -57.28 37.56
C ALA A 372 -19.89 -57.68 38.96
N ARG A 373 -20.88 -56.96 39.50
CA ARG A 373 -21.45 -57.26 40.83
C ARG A 373 -22.21 -58.58 40.85
N GLU A 374 -22.95 -58.90 39.79
CA GLU A 374 -23.62 -60.19 39.61
C GLU A 374 -22.61 -61.34 39.64
N ARG A 375 -21.55 -61.27 38.81
CA ARG A 375 -20.47 -62.27 38.83
C ARG A 375 -19.77 -62.37 40.18
N MET A 376 -19.55 -61.25 40.86
CA MET A 376 -18.93 -61.24 42.19
C MET A 376 -19.81 -61.91 43.23
N VAL A 377 -21.12 -61.64 43.24
CA VAL A 377 -22.07 -62.28 44.16
C VAL A 377 -22.20 -63.77 43.87
N GLU A 378 -22.19 -64.18 42.60
CA GLU A 378 -22.18 -65.59 42.21
C GLU A 378 -20.90 -66.29 42.67
N ALA A 379 -19.74 -65.67 42.45
CA ALA A 379 -18.45 -66.17 42.93
C ALA A 379 -18.39 -66.25 44.47
N GLU A 380 -18.92 -65.24 45.18
CA GLU A 380 -18.98 -65.23 46.64
C GLU A 380 -19.96 -66.29 47.18
N SER A 381 -21.13 -66.42 46.57
CA SER A 381 -22.13 -67.44 46.93
C SER A 381 -21.60 -68.84 46.71
N THR A 382 -20.95 -69.10 45.57
CA THR A 382 -20.32 -70.41 45.29
C THR A 382 -19.16 -70.68 46.23
N ALA A 383 -18.31 -69.70 46.51
CA ALA A 383 -17.23 -69.83 47.50
C ALA A 383 -17.76 -70.10 48.92
N ASN A 384 -18.82 -69.41 49.36
CA ASN A 384 -19.44 -69.63 50.67
C ASN A 384 -20.13 -70.99 50.78
N ALA A 385 -20.81 -71.44 49.73
CA ALA A 385 -21.39 -72.79 49.68
C ALA A 385 -20.30 -73.86 49.79
N ASN A 386 -19.20 -73.69 49.07
CA ASN A 386 -18.03 -74.58 49.14
C ASN A 386 -17.39 -74.57 50.54
N ALA A 387 -17.22 -73.39 51.14
CA ALA A 387 -16.68 -73.27 52.50
C ALA A 387 -17.57 -73.96 53.54
N SER A 388 -18.90 -73.81 53.41
CA SER A 388 -19.87 -74.46 54.31
C SER A 388 -19.83 -75.99 54.18
N LEU A 389 -19.68 -76.52 52.97
CA LEU A 389 -19.50 -77.96 52.74
C LEU A 389 -18.20 -78.49 53.38
N LEU A 390 -17.10 -77.75 53.23
CA LEU A 390 -15.81 -78.08 53.85
C LEU A 390 -15.89 -78.04 55.39
N GLU A 391 -16.53 -77.03 55.96
CA GLU A 391 -16.71 -76.92 57.41
C GLU A 391 -17.56 -78.07 57.96
N ALA A 392 -18.67 -78.41 57.29
CA ALA A 392 -19.49 -79.56 57.66
C ALA A 392 -18.69 -80.87 57.59
N GLN A 393 -17.84 -81.04 56.56
CA GLN A 393 -16.95 -82.20 56.46
C GLN A 393 -15.92 -82.25 57.58
N ALA A 394 -15.33 -81.11 57.94
CA ALA A 394 -14.37 -81.02 59.04
C ALA A 394 -15.01 -81.41 60.39
N LEU A 395 -16.26 -80.99 60.64
CA LEU A 395 -17.04 -81.40 61.81
C LEU A 395 -17.32 -82.92 61.83
N ASP A 396 -17.72 -83.49 60.71
CA ASP A 396 -17.96 -84.95 60.61
C ASP A 396 -16.66 -85.74 60.82
N ILE A 397 -15.53 -85.31 60.25
CA ILE A 397 -14.20 -85.92 60.48
C ILE A 397 -13.83 -85.84 61.96
N ARG A 398 -14.04 -84.68 62.60
CA ARG A 398 -13.77 -84.49 64.03
C ARG A 398 -14.65 -85.43 64.87
N ALA A 399 -15.92 -85.60 64.51
CA ALA A 399 -16.82 -86.54 65.19
C ALA A 399 -16.35 -87.99 65.05
N VAL A 400 -15.94 -88.42 63.85
CA VAL A 400 -15.37 -89.77 63.63
C VAL A 400 -14.06 -89.97 64.39
N SER A 401 -13.18 -88.96 64.39
CA SER A 401 -11.91 -89.03 65.12
C SER A 401 -12.13 -89.15 66.63
N SER A 402 -13.13 -88.46 67.17
CA SER A 402 -13.51 -88.59 68.59
C SER A 402 -14.15 -89.95 68.89
N ALA A 403 -14.99 -90.47 67.99
CA ALA A 403 -15.70 -91.74 68.18
C ALA A 403 -14.85 -93.00 67.98
N ALA A 404 -13.67 -92.90 67.35
CA ALA A 404 -12.82 -94.06 67.04
C ALA A 404 -12.17 -94.72 68.28
N ALA A 405 -12.12 -94.02 69.41
CA ALA A 405 -11.56 -94.53 70.66
C ALA A 405 -12.41 -94.05 71.86
N PRO A 406 -13.63 -94.60 72.05
CA PRO A 406 -14.52 -94.16 73.10
C PRO A 406 -13.96 -94.41 74.52
N GLU A 407 -13.05 -95.38 74.67
CA GLU A 407 -12.33 -95.64 75.92
C GLU A 407 -11.43 -94.45 76.30
N ILE A 408 -10.87 -93.75 75.32
CA ILE A 408 -10.06 -92.54 75.56
C ILE A 408 -10.96 -91.38 76.02
N LEU A 409 -12.21 -91.33 75.56
CA LEU A 409 -13.18 -90.31 76.02
C LEU A 409 -13.54 -90.53 77.48
N GLU A 410 -13.81 -91.77 77.88
CA GLU A 410 -14.04 -92.13 79.29
C GLU A 410 -12.82 -91.79 80.15
N TYR A 411 -11.61 -92.14 79.70
CA TYR A 411 -10.37 -91.80 80.41
C TYR A 411 -10.17 -90.28 80.54
N ARG A 412 -10.42 -89.52 79.48
CA ARG A 412 -10.31 -88.04 79.52
C ARG A 412 -11.39 -87.42 80.39
N PHE A 413 -12.60 -87.96 80.38
CA PHE A 413 -13.67 -87.52 81.28
C PHE A 413 -13.28 -87.78 82.74
N GLN A 414 -12.74 -88.96 83.04
CA GLN A 414 -12.23 -89.29 84.38
C GLN A 414 -11.10 -88.34 84.81
N GLN A 415 -10.18 -88.00 83.90
CA GLN A 415 -9.16 -86.98 84.17
C GLN A 415 -9.76 -85.60 84.44
N ASP A 416 -10.71 -85.13 83.63
CA ASP A 416 -11.37 -83.82 83.80
C ASP A 416 -12.18 -83.77 85.11
N VAL A 417 -12.82 -84.88 85.49
CA VAL A 417 -13.49 -85.04 86.78
C VAL A 417 -12.50 -85.02 87.93
N LEU A 418 -11.36 -85.72 87.82
CA LEU A 418 -10.28 -85.69 88.82
C LEU A 418 -9.71 -84.29 88.97
N GLU A 419 -9.50 -83.56 87.87
CA GLU A 419 -9.02 -82.19 87.88
C GLU A 419 -10.01 -81.25 88.56
N LYS A 420 -11.31 -81.37 88.24
CA LYS A 420 -12.38 -80.63 88.91
C LYS A 420 -12.51 -80.99 90.40
N LEU A 421 -12.41 -82.28 90.76
CA LEU A 421 -12.40 -82.73 92.15
C LEU A 421 -11.18 -82.20 92.90
N SER A 422 -10.01 -82.14 92.26
CA SER A 422 -8.80 -81.57 92.85
C SER A 422 -8.96 -80.08 93.13
N GLY A 423 -9.55 -79.32 92.19
CA GLY A 423 -9.87 -77.91 92.40
C GLY A 423 -10.90 -77.67 93.52
N VAL A 424 -11.88 -78.57 93.68
CA VAL A 424 -12.85 -78.52 94.79
C VAL A 424 -12.19 -78.91 96.12
N ALA A 425 -11.31 -79.91 96.12
CA ALA A 425 -10.58 -80.33 97.32
C ALA A 425 -9.65 -79.23 97.85
N ASP A 426 -8.99 -78.48 96.96
CA ASP A 426 -8.14 -77.33 97.32
C ASP A 426 -8.93 -76.15 97.93
N SER A 427 -10.26 -76.13 97.76
CA SER A 427 -11.14 -75.07 98.26
C SER A 427 -11.93 -75.45 99.53
N LEU A 428 -11.69 -76.63 100.13
CA LEU A 428 -12.31 -77.03 101.40
C LEU A 428 -11.50 -76.54 102.63
N PRO A 429 -12.13 -75.91 103.64
CA PRO A 429 -11.43 -75.43 104.84
C PRO A 429 -11.05 -76.57 105.81
N GLN A 430 -9.79 -76.64 106.25
CA GLN A 430 -9.32 -77.59 107.26
C GLN A 430 -9.79 -77.18 108.67
N VAL A 431 -10.56 -78.03 109.34
CA VAL A 431 -10.92 -77.86 110.76
C VAL A 431 -10.01 -78.76 111.61
N VAL A 432 -9.16 -78.16 112.44
CA VAL A 432 -8.33 -78.90 113.42
C VAL A 432 -9.09 -79.00 114.73
N GLN A 433 -9.47 -80.21 115.12
CA GLN A 433 -10.14 -80.49 116.39
C GLN A 433 -9.11 -80.61 117.52
N ILE A 434 -9.21 -79.78 118.56
CA ILE A 434 -8.40 -79.89 119.79
C ILE A 434 -9.35 -80.18 120.96
N GLY A 435 -9.26 -81.39 121.55
CA GLY A 435 -9.82 -81.68 122.89
C GLY A 435 -9.01 -80.97 123.98
N ALA A 436 -9.55 -80.57 125.14
CA ALA A 436 -10.51 -81.25 126.02
C ALA A 436 -11.82 -80.44 126.25
N GLY A 437 -12.98 -81.03 126.53
CA GLY A 437 -13.36 -82.44 126.70
C GLY A 437 -14.85 -82.52 127.14
N GLY A 438 -15.51 -83.65 126.85
CA GLY A 438 -16.81 -84.00 127.46
C GLY A 438 -17.83 -84.70 126.54
N ALA A 439 -17.74 -86.04 126.46
CA ALA A 439 -18.79 -87.05 126.28
C ALA A 439 -20.04 -86.82 125.39
N GLY A 440 -20.11 -87.54 124.25
CA GLY A 440 -21.35 -88.16 123.70
C GLY A 440 -21.79 -87.78 122.25
N GLY A 441 -21.58 -88.68 121.26
CA GLY A 441 -22.24 -88.78 119.93
C GLY A 441 -21.88 -87.69 118.89
N ASP A 442 -21.02 -87.91 117.88
CA ASP A 442 -21.12 -88.71 116.65
C ASP A 442 -22.02 -88.11 115.55
N GLU A 443 -21.47 -87.16 114.77
CA GLU A 443 -21.79 -86.91 113.35
C GLU A 443 -20.69 -86.00 112.73
N ALA A 444 -19.55 -86.58 112.35
CA ALA A 444 -18.54 -85.87 111.56
C ALA A 444 -18.86 -86.07 110.08
N VAL A 445 -19.33 -84.99 109.43
CA VAL A 445 -19.71 -84.98 108.01
C VAL A 445 -18.46 -85.12 107.12
N ASP A 446 -18.38 -86.19 106.31
CA ASP A 446 -17.33 -86.36 105.29
C ASP A 446 -17.65 -85.52 104.04
N PHE A 447 -17.05 -84.34 103.95
CA PHE A 447 -17.26 -83.40 102.86
C PHE A 447 -16.79 -83.92 101.50
N LEU A 448 -15.91 -84.93 101.45
CA LEU A 448 -15.46 -85.53 100.19
C LEU A 448 -16.59 -86.35 99.55
N GLU A 449 -17.35 -87.08 100.36
CA GLU A 449 -18.49 -87.88 99.90
C GLU A 449 -19.64 -86.98 99.40
N ILE A 450 -19.90 -85.87 100.09
CA ILE A 450 -20.88 -84.86 99.65
C ILE A 450 -20.43 -84.20 98.34
N SER A 451 -19.14 -83.89 98.18
CA SER A 451 -18.58 -83.28 96.96
C SER A 451 -18.70 -84.23 95.76
N ARG A 452 -18.44 -85.53 95.95
CA ARG A 452 -18.68 -86.56 94.91
C ARG A 452 -20.14 -86.65 94.50
N ARG A 453 -21.07 -86.54 95.46
CA ARG A 453 -22.51 -86.58 95.19
C ARG A 453 -23.01 -85.31 94.48
N MET A 454 -22.43 -84.14 94.78
CA MET A 454 -22.74 -82.87 94.11
C MET A 454 -22.24 -82.81 92.66
N ILE A 455 -21.08 -83.42 92.37
CA ILE A 455 -20.49 -83.51 91.02
C ILE A 455 -21.16 -84.60 90.16
N GLY A 456 -22.08 -85.38 90.74
CA GLY A 456 -22.91 -86.36 90.02
C GLY A 456 -22.17 -87.64 89.64
N THR A 457 -21.03 -87.92 90.26
CA THR A 457 -20.21 -89.10 90.01
C THR A 457 -20.50 -90.19 91.03
N GLY A 458 -21.49 -91.05 90.73
CA GLY A 458 -21.50 -92.41 91.26
C GLY A 458 -20.48 -93.26 90.49
N ASP A 459 -20.04 -94.39 91.03
CA ASP A 459 -19.08 -95.32 90.38
C ASP A 459 -19.65 -96.02 89.11
N GLU A 460 -20.59 -95.39 88.42
CA GLU A 460 -21.28 -95.90 87.23
C GLU A 460 -20.58 -95.31 85.98
N PRO A 461 -20.08 -96.15 85.05
CA PRO A 461 -19.38 -95.66 83.86
C PRO A 461 -20.31 -94.81 83.00
N LEU A 462 -19.79 -93.71 82.43
CA LEU A 462 -20.60 -92.73 81.71
C LEU A 462 -21.23 -93.29 80.42
N PHE A 463 -20.60 -94.31 79.85
CA PHE A 463 -21.12 -95.07 78.72
C PHE A 463 -21.29 -96.53 79.12
N THR A 464 -22.51 -97.04 78.95
CA THR A 464 -22.72 -98.49 79.04
C THR A 464 -22.07 -99.19 77.84
N PRO A 465 -21.83 -100.51 77.93
CA PRO A 465 -21.38 -101.28 76.76
C PRO A 465 -22.33 -101.17 75.55
N GLU A 466 -23.63 -100.94 75.80
CA GLU A 466 -24.63 -100.67 74.76
C GLU A 466 -24.44 -99.29 74.13
N ASP A 467 -24.14 -98.25 74.92
CA ASP A 467 -23.83 -96.90 74.41
C ASP A 467 -22.55 -96.90 73.57
N MET A 468 -21.54 -97.65 73.99
CA MET A 468 -20.30 -97.86 73.22
C MET A 468 -20.59 -98.51 71.86
N GLN A 469 -21.55 -99.45 71.81
CA GLN A 469 -22.00 -100.06 70.56
C GLN A 469 -22.79 -99.07 69.70
N ALA A 470 -23.64 -98.24 70.30
CA ALA A 470 -24.40 -97.21 69.61
C ALA A 470 -23.49 -96.13 68.99
N ILE A 471 -22.44 -95.71 69.71
CA ILE A 471 -21.40 -94.78 69.21
C ILE A 471 -20.67 -95.40 68.01
N ARG A 472 -20.31 -96.69 68.08
CA ARG A 472 -19.68 -97.41 66.96
C ARG A 472 -20.59 -97.50 65.73
N ASN A 473 -21.88 -97.80 65.91
CA ASN A 473 -22.84 -97.84 64.80
C ASN A 473 -23.01 -96.45 64.16
N ARG A 474 -23.07 -95.39 64.97
CA ARG A 474 -23.17 -94.01 64.49
C ARG A 474 -21.90 -93.54 63.77
N MET A 475 -20.74 -94.04 64.16
CA MET A 475 -19.47 -93.81 63.45
C MET A 475 -19.52 -94.36 62.02
N GLU A 476 -20.13 -95.53 61.78
CA GLU A 476 -20.28 -96.07 60.42
C GLU A 476 -21.17 -95.18 59.55
N GLU A 477 -22.26 -94.64 60.13
CA GLU A 477 -23.15 -93.68 59.48
C GLU A 477 -22.40 -92.38 59.11
N ILE A 478 -21.64 -91.81 60.05
CA ILE A 478 -20.87 -90.57 59.80
C ILE A 478 -19.76 -90.81 58.77
N ARG A 479 -19.09 -91.98 58.80
CA ARG A 479 -18.10 -92.36 57.76
C ARG A 479 -18.72 -92.49 56.37
N ALA A 480 -19.96 -92.99 56.27
CA ALA A 480 -20.68 -93.01 55.01
C ALA A 480 -20.94 -91.58 54.51
N ARG A 481 -21.41 -90.69 55.39
CA ARG A 481 -21.64 -89.27 55.08
C ARG A 481 -20.37 -88.54 54.63
N ILE A 482 -19.22 -88.79 55.27
CA ILE A 482 -17.92 -88.22 54.85
C ILE A 482 -17.56 -88.70 53.45
N ARG A 483 -17.76 -89.99 53.12
CA ARG A 483 -17.48 -90.53 51.78
C ARG A 483 -18.39 -89.93 50.72
N ASP A 484 -19.66 -89.73 51.04
CA ASP A 484 -20.60 -89.06 50.13
C ASP A 484 -20.22 -87.59 49.90
N ARG A 485 -19.89 -86.85 50.96
CA ARG A 485 -19.48 -85.45 50.85
C ARG A 485 -18.10 -85.27 50.19
N ALA A 486 -17.18 -86.22 50.37
CA ALA A 486 -15.90 -86.22 49.67
C ALA A 486 -16.09 -86.32 48.15
N ARG A 487 -17.02 -87.17 47.67
CA ARG A 487 -17.38 -87.27 46.25
C ARG A 487 -18.02 -85.98 45.72
N GLU A 488 -18.86 -85.33 46.52
CA GLU A 488 -19.47 -84.04 46.17
C GLU A 488 -18.42 -82.94 46.01
N ILE A 489 -17.44 -82.87 46.92
CA ILE A 489 -16.33 -81.90 46.87
C ILE A 489 -15.41 -82.17 45.69
N GLU A 490 -15.08 -83.43 45.41
CA GLU A 490 -14.25 -83.83 44.26
C GLU A 490 -14.92 -83.44 42.92
N GLY A 491 -16.24 -83.63 42.81
CA GLY A 491 -17.01 -83.16 41.66
C GLY A 491 -17.02 -81.64 41.49
N LEU A 492 -17.05 -80.88 42.60
CA LEU A 492 -16.95 -79.42 42.57
C LEU A 492 -15.54 -78.94 42.18
N SER A 493 -14.48 -79.65 42.60
CA SER A 493 -13.11 -79.30 42.22
C SER A 493 -12.79 -79.62 40.76
N ASP A 494 -13.28 -80.74 40.23
CA ASP A 494 -13.07 -81.13 38.82
C ASP A 494 -13.86 -80.22 37.86
N GLY A 495 -15.03 -79.74 38.29
CA GLY A 495 -15.78 -78.70 37.58
C GLY A 495 -14.99 -77.39 37.44
N HIS A 496 -14.20 -77.03 38.45
CA HIS A 496 -13.34 -75.83 38.43
C HIS A 496 -12.08 -76.02 37.56
N ALA A 497 -11.50 -77.23 37.53
CA ALA A 497 -10.34 -77.54 36.69
C ALA A 497 -10.70 -77.51 35.19
N THR A 498 -11.93 -77.87 34.83
CA THR A 498 -12.40 -77.87 33.42
C THR A 498 -12.74 -76.46 32.92
N GLN A 499 -13.23 -75.56 33.78
CA GLN A 499 -13.54 -74.16 33.40
C GLN A 499 -12.32 -73.23 33.38
N SER A 500 -11.19 -73.63 33.97
CA SER A 500 -9.96 -72.84 33.94
C SER A 500 -9.24 -72.88 32.58
N GLY A 501 -9.76 -73.68 31.63
CA GLY A 501 -9.24 -73.80 30.26
C GLY A 501 -10.12 -73.19 29.17
N GLU A 502 -11.24 -72.54 29.51
CA GLU A 502 -12.06 -71.85 28.51
C GLU A 502 -11.34 -70.56 28.07
N GLU A 503 -10.97 -70.57 26.79
CA GLU A 503 -10.21 -69.55 26.07
C GLU A 503 -10.66 -68.12 26.41
N LEU A 504 -9.69 -67.23 26.65
CA LEU A 504 -9.94 -65.80 26.47
C LEU A 504 -10.44 -65.63 25.02
N PRO A 505 -11.60 -65.01 24.77
CA PRO A 505 -11.97 -64.66 23.42
C PRO A 505 -10.94 -63.65 22.91
N GLU A 506 -10.08 -64.08 21.98
CA GLU A 506 -9.42 -63.15 21.09
C GLU A 506 -10.52 -62.29 20.45
N HIS A 507 -10.42 -60.98 20.63
CA HIS A 507 -11.22 -60.00 19.89
C HIS A 507 -10.42 -59.52 18.66
N PRO A 508 -10.48 -60.19 17.49
CA PRO A 508 -9.77 -59.70 16.30
C PRO A 508 -10.61 -58.72 15.44
N VAL A 509 -11.70 -58.13 15.94
CA VAL A 509 -12.66 -57.40 15.06
C VAL A 509 -12.79 -55.90 15.37
N ALA A 510 -12.19 -55.39 16.46
CA ALA A 510 -12.37 -53.99 16.85
C ALA A 510 -11.32 -53.03 16.24
N GLU A 511 -10.07 -53.44 16.04
CA GLU A 511 -9.05 -52.50 15.53
C GLU A 511 -9.20 -52.20 14.03
N ALA A 512 -9.46 -53.19 13.18
CA ALA A 512 -9.61 -52.98 11.74
C ALA A 512 -10.82 -52.12 11.36
N ALA A 513 -11.97 -52.32 12.02
CA ALA A 513 -13.18 -51.51 11.78
C ALA A 513 -13.07 -50.08 12.32
N THR A 514 -12.17 -49.84 13.29
CA THR A 514 -11.91 -48.51 13.83
C THR A 514 -10.88 -47.77 12.99
N GLU A 515 -9.87 -48.46 12.46
CA GLU A 515 -8.94 -47.89 11.46
C GLU A 515 -9.66 -47.49 10.18
N ASP A 516 -10.52 -48.34 9.63
CA ASP A 516 -11.27 -48.02 8.41
C ASP A 516 -12.19 -46.79 8.58
N ARG A 517 -12.84 -46.65 9.74
CA ARG A 517 -13.67 -45.47 10.06
C ARG A 517 -12.86 -44.20 10.28
N VAL A 518 -11.68 -44.31 10.88
CA VAL A 518 -10.79 -43.17 11.08
C VAL A 518 -10.18 -42.72 9.76
N GLU A 519 -9.91 -43.64 8.85
CA GLU A 519 -9.40 -43.34 7.51
C GLU A 519 -10.49 -42.77 6.58
N GLU A 520 -11.75 -43.22 6.70
CA GLU A 520 -12.92 -42.61 6.06
C GLU A 520 -13.13 -41.15 6.52
N ILE A 521 -13.02 -40.89 7.82
CA ILE A 521 -13.09 -39.53 8.38
C ILE A 521 -11.93 -38.67 7.86
N ARG A 522 -10.70 -39.20 7.82
CA ARG A 522 -9.54 -38.50 7.25
C ARG A 522 -9.76 -38.12 5.79
N GLN A 523 -10.28 -39.03 4.97
CA GLN A 523 -10.56 -38.75 3.56
C GLN A 523 -11.66 -37.70 3.37
N SER A 524 -12.66 -37.65 4.25
CA SER A 524 -13.72 -36.62 4.20
C SER A 524 -13.26 -35.21 4.62
N VAL A 525 -12.11 -35.10 5.30
CA VAL A 525 -11.56 -33.85 5.86
C VAL A 525 -10.31 -33.39 5.09
N THR A 526 -9.87 -34.10 4.04
CA THR A 526 -8.74 -33.62 3.23
C THR A 526 -9.11 -32.35 2.46
N ASP A 527 -8.10 -31.47 2.32
CA ASP A 527 -8.21 -30.12 1.73
C ASP A 527 -8.84 -30.09 0.33
N GLU A 528 -8.88 -31.22 -0.39
CA GLU A 528 -9.41 -31.29 -1.76
C GLU A 528 -10.94 -31.23 -1.82
N ALA A 529 -11.66 -31.88 -0.90
CA ALA A 529 -13.13 -31.81 -0.82
C ALA A 529 -13.61 -30.45 -0.29
N VAL A 530 -12.83 -29.85 0.61
CA VAL A 530 -13.08 -28.49 1.12
C VAL A 530 -12.79 -27.45 0.02
N LYS A 531 -11.69 -27.61 -0.72
CA LYS A 531 -11.32 -26.75 -1.85
C LYS A 531 -12.35 -26.82 -2.98
N GLU A 532 -12.86 -28.00 -3.31
CA GLU A 532 -13.91 -28.15 -4.34
C GLU A 532 -15.23 -27.49 -3.91
N ARG A 533 -15.57 -27.53 -2.61
CA ARG A 533 -16.76 -26.85 -2.07
C ARG A 533 -16.59 -25.32 -2.02
N VAL A 534 -15.38 -24.83 -1.79
CA VAL A 534 -15.05 -23.39 -1.85
C VAL A 534 -15.00 -22.88 -3.29
N GLU A 535 -14.45 -23.64 -4.25
CA GLU A 535 -14.46 -23.28 -5.68
C GLU A 535 -15.88 -23.25 -6.27
N ARG A 536 -16.78 -24.11 -5.78
CA ARG A 536 -18.19 -24.13 -6.18
C ARG A 536 -18.98 -22.93 -5.64
N LEU A 537 -18.64 -22.45 -4.45
CA LEU A 537 -19.21 -21.22 -3.88
C LEU A 537 -18.64 -19.94 -4.52
N GLY A 538 -17.43 -20.02 -5.10
CA GLY A 538 -16.81 -18.89 -5.81
C GLY A 538 -17.25 -18.71 -7.28
N HIS A 539 -17.96 -19.67 -7.87
CA HIS A 539 -18.43 -19.59 -9.27
C HIS A 539 -19.85 -19.03 -9.44
N ASP A 540 -20.60 -18.83 -8.35
CA ASP A 540 -21.97 -18.28 -8.39
C ASP A 540 -22.05 -16.74 -8.22
N GLU A 541 -20.91 -16.04 -8.07
CA GLU A 541 -20.83 -14.58 -8.10
C GLU A 541 -19.95 -14.06 -9.25
N GLN A 542 -20.50 -14.10 -10.47
CA GLN A 542 -20.09 -13.21 -11.54
C GLN A 542 -21.33 -12.42 -12.02
N PRO A 543 -21.50 -11.14 -11.63
CA PRO A 543 -22.43 -10.27 -12.30
C PRO A 543 -21.86 -9.97 -13.69
N GLY A 544 -22.61 -10.39 -14.72
CA GLY A 544 -22.30 -10.11 -16.11
C GLY A 544 -22.18 -8.61 -16.36
N ALA A 545 -20.99 -8.21 -16.80
CA ALA A 545 -20.80 -6.98 -17.54
C ALA A 545 -21.32 -7.19 -18.98
N ASN A 546 -22.49 -6.65 -19.28
CA ASN A 546 -23.01 -6.27 -20.60
C ASN A 546 -23.93 -5.07 -20.28
N GLY A 547 -23.70 -3.84 -20.73
CA GLY A 547 -23.48 -3.44 -22.12
C GLY A 547 -24.81 -3.04 -22.73
N GLU A 548 -25.37 -1.89 -22.35
CA GLU A 548 -26.50 -1.24 -23.04
C GLU A 548 -26.04 0.09 -23.64
N GLU A 549 -25.81 0.05 -24.95
CA GLU A 549 -26.01 1.17 -25.86
C GLU A 549 -27.51 1.25 -26.18
N ALA A 550 -28.15 2.36 -25.83
CA ALA A 550 -29.28 3.00 -26.54
C ALA A 550 -29.55 4.39 -25.94
#